data_AF-J2IGQ4-F1
#
_entry.id   AF-J2IGQ4-F1
#
_cell.length_a   1.000
_cell.length_b   1.000
_cell.length_c   1.000
_cell.angle_alpha   90.00
_cell.angle_beta   90.00
_cell.angle_gamma   90.00
#
_symmetry.space_group_name_H-M   'P 1'
#
loop_
_entity.id
_entity.type
_entity.pdbx_description
1 polymer ?
#
loop_
_entity_poly.entity_id
_entity_poly.type
_entity_poly.pdbx_seq_one_letter_code
_entity_poly.pdbx_strand_id
1 'polypeptide(L)' 'MARAAFSTDVEYDLNESNIIGYAGARLEVISATNTEITYKVLKHFSER' A
#
# COMPACT_ATOMS: atom_id res chain seq x y z
N MET A 1 -20.71 21.14 3.86
CA MET A 1 -19.44 20.75 4.51
C MET A 1 -18.84 19.62 3.72
N ALA A 2 -17.81 19.88 2.91
CA ALA A 2 -17.11 18.84 2.17
C ALA A 2 -16.31 18.01 3.19
N ARG A 3 -16.61 16.72 3.25
CA ARG A 3 -15.89 15.74 4.06
C ARG A 3 -14.41 15.74 3.64
N ALA A 4 -13.49 15.93 4.58
CA ALA A 4 -12.05 15.87 4.30
C ALA A 4 -11.69 14.52 3.65
N ALA A 5 -10.72 14.52 2.75
CA ALA A 5 -10.19 13.27 2.19
C ALA A 5 -9.74 12.38 3.36
N PHE A 6 -10.22 11.14 3.39
CA PHE A 6 -9.80 10.16 4.39
C PHE A 6 -8.40 9.71 3.99
N SER A 7 -7.38 10.44 4.44
CA SER A 7 -6.01 9.95 4.42
C SER A 7 -5.92 8.86 5.48
N THR A 8 -5.65 7.63 5.06
CA THR A 8 -5.33 6.55 5.97
C THR A 8 -3.82 6.40 5.96
N ASP A 9 -3.16 7.03 6.92
CA ASP A 9 -1.73 6.86 7.14
C ASP A 9 -1.51 5.47 7.73
N VAL A 10 -0.84 4.60 6.98
CA VAL A 10 -0.49 3.26 7.45
C VAL A 10 1.01 3.13 7.49
N GLU A 11 1.54 2.87 8.68
CA GLU A 11 2.95 2.59 8.90
C GLU A 11 3.15 1.07 8.79
N TYR A 12 3.85 0.63 7.76
CA TYR A 12 4.23 -0.77 7.59
C TYR A 12 5.73 -0.89 7.84
N ASP A 13 6.11 -1.80 8.74
CA ASP A 13 7.50 -2.15 8.94
C ASP A 13 7.97 -3.09 7.81
N LEU A 14 8.81 -2.56 6.92
CA LEU A 14 9.38 -3.29 5.79
C LEU A 14 10.50 -4.27 6.21
N ASN A 15 10.91 -4.32 7.49
CA ASN A 15 11.86 -5.34 7.97
C ASN A 15 11.16 -6.66 8.30
N GLU A 16 9.93 -6.60 8.82
CA GLU A 16 9.15 -7.80 9.14
C GLU A 16 8.38 -8.34 7.93
N SER A 17 7.85 -7.46 7.07
CA SER A 17 7.14 -7.90 5.87
C SER A 17 7.12 -6.86 4.74
N ASN A 18 7.44 -7.31 3.54
CA ASN A 18 7.37 -6.50 2.32
C ASN A 18 5.96 -6.44 1.73
N ILE A 19 4.96 -7.06 2.35
CA ILE A 19 3.60 -7.16 1.81
C ILE A 19 2.70 -6.09 2.45
N ILE A 20 2.31 -5.10 1.66
CA ILE A 20 1.35 -4.06 2.04
C ILE A 20 -0.06 -4.43 1.57
N GLY A 21 -1.02 -4.30 2.47
CA GLY A 21 -2.43 -4.61 2.20
C GLY A 21 -3.31 -3.38 2.39
N TYR A 22 -3.82 -2.79 1.31
CA TYR A 22 -4.71 -1.62 1.40
C TYR A 22 -6.03 -1.87 0.67
N ALA A 23 -7.16 -1.59 1.33
CA ALA A 23 -8.52 -1.71 0.80
C ALA A 23 -8.80 -2.98 -0.05
N GLY A 24 -8.30 -4.14 0.41
CA GLY A 24 -8.49 -5.44 -0.26
C GLY A 24 -7.48 -5.78 -1.35
N ALA A 25 -6.65 -4.82 -1.77
CA ALA A 25 -5.47 -5.08 -2.58
C ALA A 25 -4.30 -5.54 -1.71
N ARG A 26 -3.39 -6.30 -2.31
CA ARG A 26 -2.10 -6.68 -1.73
C ARG A 26 -1.01 -6.37 -2.73
N LEU A 27 -0.01 -5.64 -2.28
CA LEU A 27 1.17 -5.31 -3.06
C LEU A 27 2.40 -5.77 -2.28
N GLU A 28 3.41 -6.25 -2.97
CA GLU A 28 4.71 -6.60 -2.41
C GLU A 28 5.71 -5.54 -2.81
N VAL A 29 6.28 -4.83 -1.84
CA VAL A 29 7.32 -3.82 -2.05
C VAL A 29 8.64 -4.54 -2.28
N ILE A 30 9.17 -4.45 -3.50
CA ILE A 30 10.45 -5.06 -3.87
C ILE A 30 11.60 -4.12 -3.49
N SER A 31 11.40 -2.82 -3.69
CA SER A 31 12.37 -1.79 -3.32
C SER A 31 11.64 -0.48 -3.07
N ALA A 32 11.95 0.19 -1.97
CA ALA A 32 11.48 1.53 -1.67
C ALA A 32 12.70 2.41 -1.42
N THR A 33 12.83 3.46 -2.22
CA THR A 33 13.81 4.52 -2.02
C THR A 33 13.08 5.81 -1.65
N ASN A 34 13.82 6.87 -1.33
CA ASN A 34 13.24 8.18 -1.01
C ASN A 34 12.50 8.83 -2.19
N THR A 35 12.71 8.33 -3.42
CA THR A 35 12.17 8.93 -4.65
C THR A 35 11.27 8.00 -5.46
N GLU A 36 11.41 6.69 -5.27
CA GLU A 36 10.71 5.69 -6.07
C GLU A 36 10.42 4.43 -5.26
N ILE A 37 9.28 3.79 -5.54
CA ILE A 37 8.88 2.52 -4.94
C ILE A 37 8.58 1.54 -6.06
N THR A 38 9.37 0.48 -6.14
CA THR A 38 9.12 -0.67 -7.00
C THR A 38 8.31 -1.70 -6.23
N TYR A 39 7.14 -2.05 -6.74
CA TYR A 39 6.24 -3.01 -6.12
C TYR A 39 5.65 -3.97 -7.15
N LYS A 40 5.23 -5.14 -6.67
CA LYS A 40 4.50 -6.15 -7.42
C LYS A 40 3.08 -6.25 -6.90
N VAL A 41 2.11 -6.12 -7.79
CA VAL A 41 0.69 -6.33 -7.43
C VAL A 41 0.47 -7.83 -7.25
N LEU A 42 0.20 -8.27 -6.02
CA LEU A 42 -0.16 -9.66 -5.72
C LEU A 42 -1.66 -9.88 -5.84
N LYS A 43 -2.45 -8.88 -5.42
CA LYS A 43 -3.90 -8.90 -5.49
C LYS A 43 -4.39 -7.49 -5.79
N HIS A 44 -5.14 -7.32 -6.88
CA HIS A 44 -5.76 -6.04 -7.20
C HIS A 44 -6.92 -5.74 -6.24
N PHE A 45 -7.35 -4.47 -6.20
CA PHE A 45 -8.59 -4.07 -5.56
C PHE A 45 -9.72 -4.82 -6.27
N SER A 46 -10.31 -5.81 -5.59
CA SER A 46 -11.37 -6.61 -6.20
C SER A 46 -12.63 -5.75 -6.23
N GLU A 47 -13.08 -5.36 -7.41
CA GLU A 47 -14.40 -4.77 -7.60
C GLU A 47 -15.46 -5.84 -7.31
N ARG A 48 -16.17 -5.71 -6.20
CA ARG A 48 -17.46 -6.34 -5.99
C ARG A 48 -18.44 -5.33 -5.40
#